data_AF-H6NEV5-F1
#
_entry.id   AF-H6NEV5-F1
#
_cell.length_a   1.000
_cell.length_b   1.000
_cell.length_c   1.000
_cell.angle_alpha   90.00
_cell.angle_beta   90.00
_cell.angle_gamma   90.00
#
_symmetry.space_group_name_H-M   'P 1'
#
loop_
_entity.id
_entity.type
_entity.pdbx_description
1 polymer ?
#
loop_
_entity_poly.entity_id
_entity_poly.type
_entity_poly.pdbx_seq_one_letter_code
_entity_poly.pdbx_strand_id
1 'polypeptide(L)' 'MREREREDGPLDPEELKQVLTEALEQENELLRTYVIASERIEDNEELRVRLQNFAEGNAKRSRQLIEELGAMKDADE' A
#
# COMPACT_ATOMS: atom_id res chain seq x y z
N MET A 1 -23.32 20.09 -21.83
CA MET A 1 -22.64 19.10 -20.98
C MET A 1 -21.29 19.72 -20.63
N ARG A 2 -21.02 19.98 -19.34
CA ARG A 2 -19.68 20.40 -18.93
C ARG A 2 -18.79 19.16 -19.01
N GLU A 3 -17.85 19.15 -19.95
CA GLU A 3 -16.69 18.29 -19.86
C GLU A 3 -16.07 18.58 -18.49
N ARG A 4 -16.12 17.60 -17.58
CA ARG A 4 -15.22 17.64 -16.42
C ARG A 4 -13.84 17.49 -17.02
N GLU A 5 -13.13 18.60 -17.15
CA GLU A 5 -11.68 18.61 -17.35
C GLU A 5 -11.13 17.59 -16.36
N ARG A 6 -10.51 16.52 -16.86
CA ARG A 6 -9.75 15.64 -15.98
C ARG A 6 -8.62 16.50 -15.46
N GLU A 7 -8.55 16.71 -14.15
CA GLU A 7 -7.44 17.33 -13.43
C GLU A 7 -6.16 16.45 -13.48
N ASP A 8 -5.99 15.59 -14.48
CA ASP A 8 -4.90 14.62 -14.55
C ASP A 8 -3.68 15.26 -15.25
N GLY A 9 -3.12 16.30 -14.62
CA GLY A 9 -1.76 16.75 -14.90
C GLY A 9 -0.73 15.76 -14.32
N PRO A 10 0.55 15.83 -14.72
CA PRO A 10 1.60 15.08 -14.03
C PRO A 10 1.66 15.51 -12.56
N LEU A 11 1.72 14.55 -11.65
CA LEU A 11 1.95 14.82 -10.23
C LEU A 11 3.29 15.52 -10.06
N ASP A 12 3.33 16.55 -9.22
CA ASP A 12 4.61 17.08 -8.77
C ASP A 12 5.29 16.10 -7.78
N PRO A 13 6.59 16.27 -7.49
CA PRO A 13 7.31 15.34 -6.62
C PRO A 13 6.73 15.19 -5.21
N GLU A 14 6.14 16.25 -4.64
CA GLU A 14 5.57 16.21 -3.29
C GLU A 14 4.20 15.54 -3.30
N GLU A 15 3.37 15.79 -4.31
CA GLU A 15 2.12 15.07 -4.53
C GLU A 15 2.37 13.56 -4.71
N LEU A 16 3.39 13.19 -5.52
CA LEU A 16 3.76 11.80 -5.72
C LEU A 16 4.24 11.15 -4.41
N LYS A 17 5.07 11.84 -3.64
CA LYS A 17 5.55 11.38 -2.33
C LYS A 17 4.41 11.21 -1.34
N GLN A 18 3.43 12.10 -1.35
CA GLN A 18 2.22 11.97 -0.54
C GLN A 18 1.43 10.71 -0.94
N VAL A 19 1.19 10.50 -2.23
CA VAL A 19 0.51 9.29 -2.73
C VAL A 19 1.22 8.01 -2.28
N LEU A 20 2.54 7.95 -2.40
CA LEU A 20 3.32 6.77 -1.99
C LEU A 20 3.32 6.57 -0.46
N THR A 21 3.29 7.66 0.31
CA THR A 21 3.18 7.61 1.77
C THR A 21 1.81 7.09 2.20
N GLU A 22 0.74 7.60 1.61
CA GLU A 22 -0.64 7.14 1.86
C GLU A 22 -0.80 5.67 1.46
N ALA A 23 -0.23 5.26 0.33
CA ALA A 23 -0.22 3.85 -0.08
C ALA A 23 0.51 2.97 0.94
N LEU A 24 1.67 3.40 1.47
CA LEU A 24 2.41 2.66 2.49
C LEU A 24 1.60 2.49 3.77
N GLU A 25 0.87 3.53 4.20
CA GLU A 25 -0.01 3.46 5.36
C GLU A 25 -1.14 2.43 5.14
N GLN A 26 -1.79 2.46 3.97
CA GLN A 26 -2.83 1.51 3.59
C GLN A 26 -2.31 0.07 3.53
N GLU A 27 -1.13 -0.15 2.94
CA GLU A 27 -0.50 -1.48 2.90
C GLU A 27 -0.25 -2.03 4.31
N ASN A 28 0.21 -1.18 5.24
CA ASN A 28 0.43 -1.57 6.63
C ASN A 28 -0.89 -1.83 7.40
N GLU A 29 -1.96 -1.10 7.11
CA GLU A 29 -3.29 -1.36 7.67
C GLU A 29 -3.86 -2.69 7.19
N LEU A 30 -3.79 -2.95 5.88
CA LEU A 30 -4.25 -4.20 5.29
C LEU A 30 -3.45 -5.40 5.80
N LEU A 31 -2.12 -5.26 5.91
CA LEU A 31 -1.26 -6.29 6.51
C LEU A 31 -1.75 -6.67 7.91
N ARG A 32 -1.93 -5.69 8.79
CA ARG A 32 -2.39 -5.93 10.17
C ARG A 32 -3.77 -6.58 10.18
N THR A 33 -4.68 -6.08 9.34
CA THR A 33 -6.04 -6.61 9.20
C THR A 33 -6.04 -8.08 8.81
N TYR A 34 -5.26 -8.45 7.79
CA TYR A 34 -5.21 -9.83 7.32
C TYR A 34 -4.51 -10.79 8.27
N VAL A 35 -3.45 -10.35 8.96
CA VAL A 35 -2.82 -11.15 10.03
C VAL A 35 -3.84 -11.46 11.13
N ILE A 36 -4.47 -10.44 11.71
CA ILE A 36 -5.45 -10.61 12.80
C ILE A 36 -6.65 -11.44 12.33
N ALA A 37 -7.15 -11.21 11.12
CA ALA A 37 -8.26 -11.97 10.59
C ALA A 37 -7.89 -13.45 10.38
N SER A 38 -6.68 -13.74 9.89
CA SER A 38 -6.21 -15.11 9.69
C SER A 38 -6.09 -15.88 11.01
N GLU A 39 -5.66 -15.23 12.10
CA GLU A 39 -5.54 -15.83 13.43
C GLU A 39 -6.90 -16.21 14.04
N ARG A 40 -7.98 -15.56 13.60
CA ARG A 40 -9.35 -15.78 14.12
C ARG A 40 -10.15 -16.80 13.30
N ILE A 41 -9.59 -17.36 12.23
CA ILE A 41 -10.24 -18.38 11.41
C ILE A 41 -9.84 -19.77 11.90
N GLU A 42 -10.80 -20.47 12.49
CA GLU A 42 -10.61 -21.84 13.01
C GLU A 42 -11.12 -22.89 12.01
N ASP A 43 -12.27 -22.67 11.39
CA ASP A 43 -12.99 -23.67 10.56
C ASP A 43 -12.76 -23.54 9.04
N ASN A 44 -11.82 -22.70 8.61
CA ASN A 44 -11.55 -22.48 7.18
C ASN A 44 -10.05 -22.28 6.89
N GLU A 45 -9.31 -23.38 6.90
CA GLU A 45 -7.85 -23.37 6.66
C GLU A 45 -7.47 -22.73 5.33
N GLU A 46 -8.23 -22.96 4.27
CA GLU A 46 -7.93 -22.40 2.95
C GLU A 46 -8.04 -20.86 2.96
N LEU A 47 -9.07 -20.30 3.59
CA LEU A 47 -9.20 -18.86 3.75
C LEU A 47 -8.10 -18.27 4.64
N ARG A 48 -7.77 -18.95 5.74
CA ARG A 48 -6.66 -18.56 6.63
C ARG A 48 -5.36 -18.42 5.84
N VAL A 49 -5.01 -19.41 5.02
CA VAL A 49 -3.81 -19.39 4.17
C VAL A 49 -3.87 -18.25 3.15
N ARG A 50 -5.03 -18.01 2.52
CA ARG A 50 -5.19 -16.87 1.60
C ARG A 50 -4.96 -15.52 2.27
N LEU A 51 -5.46 -15.33 3.50
CA LEU A 51 -5.23 -14.09 4.24
C LEU A 51 -3.76 -13.91 4.63
N GLN A 52 -3.07 -14.98 5.01
CA GLN A 52 -1.62 -14.95 5.25
C GLN A 52 -0.86 -14.55 3.97
N ASN A 53 -1.21 -15.12 2.83
CA ASN A 53 -0.61 -14.76 1.54
C ASN A 53 -0.87 -13.28 1.17
N PHE A 54 -2.05 -12.75 1.49
CA PHE A 54 -2.32 -11.32 1.31
C PHE A 54 -1.42 -10.45 2.19
N ALA A 55 -1.30 -10.78 3.48
CA ALA A 55 -0.43 -10.08 4.41
C ALA A 55 1.05 -10.10 3.97
N GLU A 56 1.56 -11.23 3.48
CA GLU A 56 2.90 -11.34 2.90
C GLU A 56 3.07 -10.45 1.67
N GLY A 57 2.03 -10.40 0.81
CA GLY A 57 1.97 -9.49 -0.34
C GLY A 57 2.02 -8.02 0.08
N ASN A 58 1.24 -7.62 1.10
CA ASN A 58 1.30 -6.28 1.67
C ASN A 58 2.71 -5.97 2.19
N ALA A 59 3.33 -6.90 2.93
CA ALA A 59 4.68 -6.71 3.48
C ALA A 59 5.72 -6.48 2.40
N LYS A 60 5.60 -7.20 1.27
CA LYS A 60 6.47 -7.00 0.11
C LYS A 60 6.28 -5.62 -0.49
N ARG A 61 5.04 -5.19 -0.72
CA ARG A 61 4.75 -3.87 -1.30
C ARG A 61 5.16 -2.73 -0.37
N SER A 62 4.95 -2.86 0.94
CA SER A 62 5.43 -1.89 1.94
C SER A 62 6.95 -1.71 1.86
N ARG A 63 7.74 -2.79 1.70
CA ARG A 63 9.20 -2.68 1.53
C ARG A 63 9.58 -1.92 0.27
N GLN A 64 8.93 -2.24 -0.85
CA GLN A 64 9.17 -1.54 -2.12
C GLN A 64 8.83 -0.05 -2.01
N LEU A 65 7.70 0.30 -1.38
CA LEU A 65 7.32 1.70 -1.15
C LEU A 65 8.33 2.44 -0.25
N ILE A 66 8.85 1.79 0.79
CA ILE A 66 9.89 2.38 1.65
C ILE A 66 11.18 2.63 0.85
N GLU A 67 11.58 1.71 -0.02
CA GLU A 67 12.75 1.87 -0.89
C GLU A 67 12.57 3.07 -1.85
N GLU A 68 11.42 3.18 -2.51
CA GLU A 68 11.11 4.32 -3.40
C GLU A 68 11.06 5.66 -2.64
N LEU A 69 10.38 5.70 -1.50
CA LEU A 69 10.34 6.90 -0.64
C LEU A 69 11.73 7.30 -0.12
N GLY A 70 12.62 6.33 0.10
CA GLY A 70 14.02 6.57 0.43
C GLY A 70 14.78 7.21 -0.74
N ALA A 71 14.65 6.61 -1.92
CA ALA A 71 15.29 7.11 -3.15
C ALA A 71 14.83 8.54 -3.52
N MET A 72 13.58 8.91 -3.22
CA MET A 72 13.08 10.27 -3.43
C MET A 72 13.70 11.28 -2.46
N LYS A 73 13.97 10.91 -1.20
CA LYS A 73 14.64 11.79 -0.23
C LYS A 73 16.08 12.07 -0.62
N ASP A 74 16.79 11.05 -1.10
CA ASP A 74 18.18 11.18 -1.54
C ASP A 74 18.33 12.04 -2.81
N ALA A 75 17.24 12.28 -3.55
CA ALA A 75 17.21 13.16 -4.72
C ALA A 75 16.96 14.64 -4.36
N ASP A 76 16.51 14.93 -3.13
CA ASP A 76 16.23 16.29 -2.64
C ASP A 76 17.46 16.92 -1.91
N GLU A 77 18.53 16.15 -1.64
CA GLU A 77 19.79 16.58 -1.00
C GLU A 77 20.91 16.93 -2.00
#